data_AF-A0AAE0BGJ6-F1
#
_entry.id   AF-A0AAE0BGJ6-F1
#
_cell.length_a   1.000
_cell.length_b   1.000
_cell.length_c   1.000
_cell.angle_alpha   90.00
_cell.angle_beta   90.00
_cell.angle_gamma   90.00
#
_symmetry.space_group_name_H-M   'P 1'
#
loop_
_entity.id
_entity.type
_entity.pdbx_description
1 polymer ?
#
loop_
_entity_poly.entity_id
_entity_poly.type
_entity_poly.pdbx_seq_one_letter_code
_entity_poly.pdbx_strand_id
1 'polypeptide(L)'
;MRINTFLYGLCFVAVLVIMSSQQLAHDLILAGTSIPPEPRSVRFPVRKVKDRVPTAAPTGSTDVPASFDAHSNASAASSGKRFAFVAANAMDMRRSGVYILPTLLPRIKGALDRYWKLPTTSPAYAKPWASCAVVGNSGTMLGAQYADMIDANAMVMRMNNAPKHGFEEHVGRRTTVAFINGHRIHHCASQPDCPCYPYGYETPIITYLWEQFHYEDLKFCRQKHPREKFIVLDGAMKDLSTRMVALYSRRLEDEALQAFQEARERGEIEEVSAEPQRRKRPPEYSSGLEAVLVSLALCHQVNIYGFGKRDGVQHHYWENTTLHEYGFRAFTPPLLFLATFRRTPPL
;
A
#
# COMPACT_ATOMS: atom_id res chain seq x y z
N MET A 1 -19.89 58.06 17.44
CA MET A 1 -19.13 57.50 16.30
C MET A 1 -17.80 56.97 16.81
N ARG A 2 -17.67 55.65 16.95
CA ARG A 2 -16.41 54.93 17.15
C ARG A 2 -16.16 54.14 15.85
N ILE A 3 -14.92 54.16 15.35
CA ILE A 3 -14.29 53.53 14.16
C ILE A 3 -13.35 54.66 13.65
N ASN A 4 -12.02 54.59 13.54
CA ASN A 4 -11.10 53.51 13.22
C ASN A 4 -9.68 53.98 13.63
N THR A 5 -9.02 53.36 14.61
CA THR A 5 -7.60 53.67 14.96
C THR A 5 -6.70 52.43 14.87
N PHE A 6 -7.19 51.32 14.32
CA PHE A 6 -6.46 50.05 14.26
C PHE A 6 -5.76 49.76 12.92
N LEU A 7 -5.98 50.56 11.87
CA LEU A 7 -5.40 50.31 10.54
C LEU A 7 -4.02 50.94 10.28
N TYR A 8 -3.56 51.89 11.11
CA TYR A 8 -2.26 52.53 10.89
C TYR A 8 -1.07 51.81 11.56
N GLY A 9 -1.32 50.94 12.54
CA GLY A 9 -0.26 50.19 13.24
C GLY A 9 0.25 48.95 12.48
N LEU A 10 -0.58 48.33 11.64
CA LEU A 10 -0.23 47.09 10.94
C LEU A 10 0.65 47.30 9.69
N CYS A 11 0.57 48.47 9.04
CA CYS A 11 1.44 48.79 7.90
C CYS A 11 2.88 49.11 8.32
N PHE A 12 3.11 49.67 9.51
CA PHE A 12 4.46 50.02 9.96
C PHE A 12 5.29 48.78 10.37
N VAL A 13 4.64 47.76 10.94
CA VAL A 13 5.31 46.50 11.32
C VAL A 13 5.66 45.67 10.08
N ALA A 14 4.85 45.71 9.02
CA ALA A 14 5.12 44.97 7.78
C ALA A 14 6.33 45.51 6.99
N VAL A 15 6.58 46.82 7.01
CA VAL A 15 7.71 47.43 6.28
C VAL A 15 9.05 47.19 6.99
N LEU A 16 9.07 47.17 8.34
CA LEU A 16 10.29 46.89 9.13
C LEU A 16 10.75 45.42 9.02
N VAL A 17 9.83 44.47 8.90
CA VAL A 17 10.18 43.04 8.74
C VAL A 17 10.77 42.74 7.36
N ILE A 18 10.36 43.47 6.32
CA ILE A 18 10.88 43.28 4.96
C ILE A 18 12.32 43.82 4.84
N MET A 19 12.64 44.94 5.48
CA MET A 19 14.01 45.52 5.41
C MET A 19 15.07 44.71 6.19
N SER A 20 14.69 43.98 7.24
CA SER A 20 15.63 43.09 7.97
C SER A 20 15.98 41.82 7.19
N SER A 21 15.16 41.42 6.21
CA SER A 21 15.36 40.18 5.45
C SER A 21 16.30 40.33 4.24
N GLN A 22 16.51 41.56 3.75
CA GLN A 22 17.41 41.84 2.63
C GLN A 22 18.86 42.10 3.04
N GLN A 23 19.14 42.38 4.32
CA GLN A 23 20.52 42.53 4.81
C GLN A 23 21.21 41.18 5.07
N LEU A 24 20.46 40.09 5.32
CA LEU A 24 21.03 38.74 5.53
C LEU A 24 21.33 37.98 4.22
N ALA A 25 20.83 38.45 3.08
CA ALA A 25 21.05 37.80 1.78
C ALA A 25 22.34 38.26 1.07
N HIS A 26 23.00 39.31 1.56
CA HIS A 26 24.21 39.86 0.94
C HIS A 26 25.53 39.34 1.55
N ASP A 27 25.50 38.77 2.77
CA ASP A 27 26.72 38.27 3.44
C ASP A 27 27.00 36.76 3.18
N LEU A 28 26.11 36.05 2.50
CA LEU A 28 26.27 34.61 2.19
C LEU A 28 26.84 34.34 0.78
N ILE A 29 27.19 35.38 0.01
CA ILE A 29 27.68 35.26 -1.37
C ILE A 29 29.21 35.52 -1.50
N LEU A 30 29.94 35.82 -0.40
CA LEU A 30 31.38 36.15 -0.46
C LEU A 30 32.33 35.28 0.38
N ALA A 31 31.92 34.09 0.85
CA ALA A 31 32.82 33.17 1.53
C ALA A 31 33.20 31.96 0.67
N GLY A 32 34.22 32.14 -0.17
CA GLY A 32 35.38 31.25 -0.26
C GLY A 32 35.16 29.76 -0.56
N THR A 33 35.47 29.41 -1.81
CA THR A 33 35.99 28.12 -2.28
C THR A 33 36.90 27.40 -1.28
N SER A 34 36.52 26.20 -0.84
CA SER A 34 37.48 25.13 -0.52
C SER A 34 36.81 23.75 -0.62
N ILE A 35 37.47 22.87 -1.38
CA ILE A 35 37.09 21.47 -1.58
C ILE A 35 37.52 20.68 -0.33
N PRO A 36 36.64 19.93 0.35
CA PRO A 36 37.07 18.98 1.38
C PRO A 36 37.58 17.67 0.74
N PRO A 37 38.56 16.98 1.34
CA PRO A 37 39.16 15.78 0.77
C PRO A 37 38.27 14.55 0.92
N GLU A 38 38.50 13.53 0.07
CA GLU A 38 37.81 12.24 0.08
C GLU A 38 37.69 11.60 1.48
N PRO A 39 36.57 10.90 1.79
CA PRO A 39 36.43 10.20 3.05
C PRO A 39 37.34 8.96 3.09
N ARG A 40 38.33 9.00 3.97
CA ARG A 40 39.12 7.82 4.39
C ARG A 40 38.22 6.77 5.03
N SER A 41 38.43 5.51 4.66
CA SER A 41 37.76 4.35 5.25
C SER A 41 38.01 4.26 6.77
N VAL A 42 36.95 4.38 7.57
CA VAL A 42 37.00 4.14 9.02
C VAL A 42 36.61 2.68 9.28
N ARG A 43 37.57 1.86 9.72
CA ARG A 43 37.30 0.53 10.28
C ARG A 43 36.85 0.67 11.73
N PHE A 44 35.65 0.22 12.05
CA PHE A 44 35.20 0.08 13.44
C PHE A 44 35.72 -1.25 14.03
N PRO A 45 36.21 -1.27 15.28
CA PRO A 45 36.61 -2.50 15.94
C PRO A 45 35.36 -3.31 16.31
N VAL A 46 35.31 -4.55 15.83
CA VAL A 46 34.29 -5.55 16.18
C VAL A 46 34.40 -5.87 17.68
N ARG A 47 33.43 -5.42 18.48
CA ARG A 47 33.25 -5.91 19.84
C ARG A 47 32.62 -7.29 19.77
N LYS A 48 33.35 -8.32 20.22
CA LYS A 48 32.79 -9.66 20.50
C LYS A 48 31.67 -9.51 21.52
N VAL A 49 30.43 -9.75 21.10
CA VAL A 49 29.28 -9.90 22.00
C VAL A 49 29.38 -11.31 22.59
N LYS A 50 29.48 -11.38 23.93
CA LYS A 50 29.38 -12.64 24.68
C LYS A 50 27.96 -13.18 24.52
N ASP A 51 27.86 -14.47 24.21
CA ASP A 51 26.63 -15.23 24.16
C ASP A 51 25.84 -15.07 25.46
N ARG A 52 24.70 -14.36 25.39
CA ARG A 52 23.59 -14.53 26.34
C ARG A 52 22.47 -15.19 25.59
N VAL A 53 22.28 -16.48 25.87
CA VAL A 53 21.09 -17.25 25.53
C VAL A 53 19.88 -16.57 26.16
N PRO A 54 18.89 -16.08 25.38
CA PRO A 54 17.60 -15.72 25.93
C PRO A 54 16.78 -17.01 26.04
N THR A 55 16.39 -17.32 27.28
CA THR A 55 15.42 -18.35 27.64
C THR A 55 14.11 -18.16 26.86
N ALA A 56 13.59 -19.28 26.34
CA ALA A 56 12.38 -19.39 25.55
C ALA A 56 11.17 -18.73 26.24
N ALA A 57 10.46 -17.88 25.48
CA ALA A 57 9.11 -17.45 25.82
C ALA A 57 8.09 -18.51 25.37
N PRO A 58 6.94 -18.67 26.06
CA PRO A 58 5.99 -19.73 25.76
C PRO A 58 5.30 -19.48 24.41
N THR A 59 5.31 -20.52 23.58
CA THR A 59 4.57 -20.61 22.32
C THR A 59 3.07 -20.80 22.61
N GLY A 60 2.34 -19.69 22.72
CA GLY A 60 0.87 -19.69 22.66
C GLY A 60 0.41 -19.39 21.24
N SER A 61 0.03 -20.43 20.50
CA SER A 61 -0.55 -20.32 19.15
C SER A 61 -1.92 -19.65 19.22
N THR A 62 -1.99 -18.37 18.84
CA THR A 62 -3.24 -17.78 18.37
C THR A 62 -3.31 -18.01 16.87
N ASP A 63 -4.08 -19.02 16.46
CA ASP A 63 -4.29 -19.37 15.05
C ASP A 63 -5.09 -18.28 14.33
N VAL A 64 -4.41 -17.19 13.97
CA VAL A 64 -4.79 -16.36 12.83
C VAL A 64 -4.15 -17.04 11.61
N PRO A 65 -4.91 -17.46 10.57
CA PRO A 65 -4.32 -18.20 9.48
C PRO A 65 -3.21 -17.37 8.83
N ALA A 66 -1.96 -17.80 9.02
CA ALA A 66 -0.74 -17.16 8.51
C ALA A 66 -0.66 -17.22 6.97
N SER A 67 -1.69 -17.73 6.29
CA SER A 67 -1.74 -17.82 4.85
C SER A 67 -3.15 -17.85 4.30
N PHE A 68 -3.31 -17.13 3.19
CA PHE A 68 -4.45 -17.23 2.30
C PHE A 68 -4.08 -18.17 1.15
N ASP A 69 -3.90 -19.46 1.42
CA ASP A 69 -3.82 -20.45 0.34
C ASP A 69 -4.84 -21.55 0.58
N ALA A 70 -5.71 -21.73 -0.41
CA ALA A 70 -6.72 -22.76 -0.46
C ALA A 70 -6.09 -24.05 -1.01
N HIS A 71 -5.86 -25.02 -0.13
CA HIS A 71 -5.64 -26.40 -0.55
C HIS A 71 -6.64 -27.31 0.15
N SER A 72 -7.68 -27.71 -0.57
CA SER A 72 -8.33 -28.99 -0.35
C SER A 72 -8.87 -29.52 -1.69
N ASN A 73 -8.39 -30.70 -2.05
CA ASN A 73 -8.94 -31.52 -3.12
C ASN A 73 -10.37 -31.92 -2.76
N ALA A 74 -11.35 -31.62 -3.62
CA ALA A 74 -12.59 -32.38 -3.68
C ALA A 74 -13.31 -32.20 -5.02
N SER A 75 -13.45 -33.31 -5.73
CA SER A 75 -14.36 -33.50 -6.85
C SER A 75 -15.82 -33.30 -6.44
N ALA A 76 -16.59 -32.48 -7.16
CA ALA A 76 -18.02 -32.73 -7.41
C ALA A 76 -18.55 -31.80 -8.50
N ALA A 77 -19.11 -32.40 -9.55
CA ALA A 77 -19.88 -31.72 -10.57
C ALA A 77 -21.21 -31.16 -10.01
N SER A 78 -21.62 -29.99 -10.51
CA SER A 78 -22.91 -29.78 -11.19
C SER A 78 -23.53 -28.39 -10.97
N SER A 79 -24.03 -27.87 -12.09
CA SER A 79 -25.20 -26.99 -12.25
C SER A 79 -25.09 -25.52 -11.86
N GLY A 80 -25.37 -24.68 -12.86
CA GLY A 80 -25.37 -23.23 -12.82
C GLY A 80 -26.16 -22.64 -11.66
N LYS A 81 -25.48 -21.79 -10.89
CA LYS A 81 -26.11 -20.75 -10.08
C LYS A 81 -25.33 -19.46 -10.30
N ARG A 82 -26.01 -18.45 -10.85
CA ARG A 82 -25.54 -17.06 -10.84
C ARG A 82 -25.39 -16.65 -9.36
N PHE A 83 -24.16 -16.53 -8.87
CA PHE A 83 -23.93 -16.05 -7.52
C PHE A 83 -24.01 -14.53 -7.49
N ALA A 84 -25.18 -14.04 -7.09
CA ALA A 84 -25.34 -12.68 -6.61
C ALA A 84 -24.48 -12.47 -5.36
N PHE A 85 -23.89 -11.28 -5.26
CA PHE A 85 -23.22 -10.76 -4.06
C PHE A 85 -24.21 -10.79 -2.87
N VAL A 86 -24.22 -11.87 -2.10
CA VAL A 86 -24.98 -11.91 -0.84
C VAL A 86 -24.05 -11.42 0.26
N ALA A 87 -24.27 -10.16 0.61
CA ALA A 87 -23.67 -9.43 1.70
C ALA A 87 -23.91 -10.15 3.04
N ALA A 88 -22.90 -10.87 3.54
CA ALA A 88 -22.85 -11.22 4.95
C ALA A 88 -22.37 -10.03 5.82
N ASN A 89 -21.80 -8.98 5.21
CA ASN A 89 -21.06 -7.91 5.90
C ASN A 89 -21.51 -6.47 5.53
N ALA A 90 -22.76 -6.24 5.12
CA ALA A 90 -23.24 -4.90 4.74
C ALA A 90 -23.05 -3.82 5.84
N MET A 91 -23.05 -4.22 7.12
CA MET A 91 -22.75 -3.34 8.26
C MET A 91 -21.25 -2.98 8.36
N ASP A 92 -20.35 -3.90 8.02
CA ASP A 92 -18.90 -3.66 8.04
C ASP A 92 -18.50 -2.72 6.90
N MET A 93 -19.19 -2.81 5.74
CA MET A 93 -18.96 -1.93 4.58
C MET A 93 -19.39 -0.46 4.80
N ARG A 94 -20.43 -0.22 5.62
CA ARG A 94 -20.86 1.16 5.97
C ARG A 94 -19.91 1.80 6.99
N ARG A 95 -19.48 1.04 8.00
CA ARG A 95 -18.52 1.50 9.03
C ARG A 95 -17.13 1.77 8.45
N SER A 96 -16.71 0.96 7.48
CA SER A 96 -15.43 1.11 6.79
C SER A 96 -15.35 2.32 5.85
N GLY A 97 -16.48 2.82 5.35
CA GLY A 97 -16.51 3.93 4.39
C GLY A 97 -16.39 3.51 2.92
N VAL A 98 -16.49 2.21 2.62
CA VAL A 98 -16.33 1.63 1.27
C VAL A 98 -17.39 2.13 0.28
N TYR A 99 -18.46 2.78 0.76
CA TYR A 99 -19.48 3.41 -0.07
C TYR A 99 -18.95 4.49 -1.03
N ILE A 100 -17.71 4.99 -0.84
CA ILE A 100 -17.09 5.95 -1.77
C ILE A 100 -16.59 5.30 -3.06
N LEU A 101 -16.36 3.99 -3.10
CA LEU A 101 -15.76 3.31 -4.26
C LEU A 101 -16.48 3.57 -5.60
N PRO A 102 -17.83 3.59 -5.68
CA PRO A 102 -18.53 3.92 -6.92
C PRO A 102 -18.23 5.32 -7.46
N THR A 103 -17.89 6.30 -6.60
CA THR A 103 -17.57 7.67 -7.04
C THR A 103 -16.16 7.77 -7.65
N LEU A 104 -15.31 6.78 -7.36
CA LEU A 104 -13.94 6.69 -7.86
C LEU A 104 -13.87 6.06 -9.26
N LEU A 105 -14.85 5.21 -9.61
CA LEU A 105 -14.87 4.47 -10.87
C LEU A 105 -14.75 5.41 -12.10
N PRO A 106 -15.57 6.46 -12.29
CA PRO A 106 -15.45 7.31 -13.48
C PRO A 106 -14.12 8.06 -13.55
N ARG A 107 -13.53 8.40 -12.40
CA ARG A 107 -12.24 9.12 -12.33
C ARG A 107 -11.08 8.23 -12.77
N ILE A 108 -11.02 7.01 -12.24
CA ILE A 108 -9.91 6.09 -12.49
C ILE A 108 -10.14 5.34 -13.81
N LYS A 109 -11.28 4.66 -13.97
CA LYS A 109 -11.57 3.88 -15.19
C LYS A 109 -11.69 4.77 -16.42
N GLY A 110 -12.31 5.94 -16.30
CA GLY A 110 -12.37 6.90 -17.40
C GLY A 110 -10.99 7.42 -17.81
N ALA A 111 -10.07 7.64 -16.87
CA ALA A 111 -8.69 8.02 -17.19
C ALA A 111 -7.93 6.90 -17.91
N LEU A 112 -8.08 5.66 -17.44
CA LEU A 112 -7.51 4.48 -18.08
C LEU A 112 -8.08 4.27 -19.50
N ASP A 113 -9.39 4.41 -19.67
CA ASP A 113 -10.03 4.29 -20.98
C ASP A 113 -9.56 5.37 -21.96
N ARG A 114 -9.37 6.61 -21.49
CA ARG A 114 -8.76 7.67 -22.31
C ARG A 114 -7.32 7.36 -22.69
N TYR A 115 -6.53 6.81 -21.76
CA TYR A 115 -5.16 6.39 -22.04
C TYR A 115 -5.10 5.38 -23.20
N TRP A 116 -6.01 4.38 -23.20
CA TRP A 116 -6.14 3.42 -24.31
C TRP A 116 -7.01 3.90 -25.48
N LYS A 117 -7.35 5.20 -25.52
CA LYS A 117 -8.12 5.82 -26.61
C LYS A 117 -9.48 5.14 -26.85
N LEU A 118 -10.10 4.58 -25.81
CA LEU A 118 -11.44 4.02 -25.89
C LEU A 118 -12.46 5.17 -26.08
N PRO A 119 -13.29 5.15 -27.13
CA PRO A 119 -14.28 6.20 -27.37
C PRO A 119 -15.27 6.33 -26.21
N THR A 120 -15.64 7.56 -25.85
CA THR A 120 -16.64 7.83 -24.80
C THR A 120 -18.03 7.29 -25.13
N THR A 121 -18.32 7.06 -26.40
CA THR A 121 -19.54 6.42 -26.90
C THR A 121 -19.54 4.90 -26.74
N SER A 122 -18.39 4.30 -26.41
CA SER A 122 -18.29 2.85 -26.19
C SER A 122 -19.13 2.44 -24.98
N PRO A 123 -19.91 1.35 -25.08
CA PRO A 123 -20.65 0.82 -23.93
C PRO A 123 -19.72 0.35 -22.80
N ALA A 124 -18.44 0.11 -23.09
CA ALA A 124 -17.42 -0.27 -22.11
C ALA A 124 -16.72 0.93 -21.43
N TYR A 125 -16.94 2.16 -21.91
CA TYR A 125 -16.28 3.35 -21.38
C TYR A 125 -16.74 3.64 -19.94
N ALA A 126 -15.77 3.85 -19.05
CA ALA A 126 -15.96 4.05 -17.62
C ALA A 126 -16.78 2.91 -16.95
N LYS A 127 -16.81 1.71 -17.54
CA LYS A 127 -17.47 0.53 -16.96
C LYS A 127 -16.46 -0.41 -16.31
N PRO A 128 -16.84 -1.13 -15.24
CA PRO A 128 -15.97 -2.12 -14.61
C PRO A 128 -15.53 -3.22 -15.58
N TRP A 129 -14.33 -3.77 -15.35
CA TRP A 129 -13.91 -5.02 -16.00
C TRP A 129 -14.68 -6.22 -15.44
N ALA A 130 -14.80 -7.28 -16.25
CA ALA A 130 -15.43 -8.52 -15.82
C ALA A 130 -14.67 -9.16 -14.65
N SER A 131 -13.35 -9.25 -14.76
CA SER A 131 -12.48 -9.85 -13.74
C SER A 131 -11.12 -9.15 -13.68
N CYS A 132 -10.56 -9.10 -12.48
CA CYS A 132 -9.27 -8.47 -12.23
C CYS A 132 -8.40 -9.34 -11.34
N ALA A 133 -7.13 -9.48 -11.70
CA ALA A 133 -6.10 -10.03 -10.82
C ALA A 133 -5.32 -8.89 -10.17
N VAL A 134 -5.24 -8.88 -8.85
CA VAL A 134 -4.32 -8.02 -8.10
C VAL A 134 -3.18 -8.90 -7.59
N VAL A 135 -1.99 -8.69 -8.13
CA VAL A 135 -0.80 -9.49 -7.81
C VAL A 135 0.05 -8.71 -6.81
N GLY A 136 -0.03 -9.14 -5.55
CA GLY A 136 0.86 -8.73 -4.49
C GLY A 136 2.25 -9.37 -4.62
N ASN A 137 3.15 -8.92 -3.75
CA ASN A 137 4.57 -9.19 -3.89
C ASN A 137 5.07 -10.31 -2.97
N SER A 138 4.22 -10.94 -2.16
CA SER A 138 4.65 -11.89 -1.13
C SER A 138 5.43 -13.07 -1.69
N GLY A 139 6.44 -13.54 -0.95
CA GLY A 139 7.19 -14.75 -1.27
C GLY A 139 6.37 -16.03 -1.30
N THR A 140 5.13 -16.01 -0.76
CA THR A 140 4.21 -17.15 -0.86
C THR A 140 3.87 -17.51 -2.31
N MET A 141 4.04 -16.58 -3.24
CA MET A 141 3.86 -16.82 -4.68
C MET A 141 4.78 -17.94 -5.21
N LEU A 142 5.93 -18.20 -4.59
CA LEU A 142 6.84 -19.27 -5.01
C LEU A 142 6.31 -20.68 -4.69
N GLY A 143 5.33 -20.80 -3.79
CA GLY A 143 4.76 -22.08 -3.38
C GLY A 143 3.73 -22.66 -4.34
N ALA A 144 3.29 -21.90 -5.35
CA ALA A 144 2.25 -22.31 -6.30
C ALA A 144 2.48 -21.70 -7.68
N GLN A 145 1.88 -22.31 -8.71
CA GLN A 145 1.92 -21.82 -10.08
C GLN A 145 0.59 -21.12 -10.42
N TYR A 146 0.52 -19.81 -10.17
CA TYR A 146 -0.69 -19.01 -10.40
C TYR A 146 -0.74 -18.36 -11.80
N ALA A 147 0.26 -18.60 -12.66
CA ALA A 147 0.42 -17.89 -13.93
C ALA A 147 -0.84 -17.85 -14.79
N ASP A 148 -1.40 -19.02 -15.11
CA ASP A 148 -2.56 -19.12 -16.00
C ASP A 148 -3.81 -18.49 -15.39
N MET A 149 -4.00 -18.68 -14.08
CA MET A 149 -5.11 -18.08 -13.34
C MET A 149 -5.02 -16.55 -13.32
N ILE A 150 -3.82 -16.00 -13.11
CA ILE A 150 -3.58 -14.55 -13.14
C ILE A 150 -3.85 -14.02 -14.55
N ASP A 151 -3.22 -14.62 -15.55
CA ASP A 151 -3.26 -14.16 -16.93
C ASP A 151 -4.62 -14.40 -17.60
N ALA A 152 -5.53 -15.18 -17.03
CA ALA A 152 -6.92 -15.33 -17.49
C ALA A 152 -7.82 -14.10 -17.19
N ASN A 153 -7.38 -13.17 -16.34
CA ASN A 153 -8.20 -12.01 -15.96
C ASN A 153 -8.24 -10.93 -17.06
N ALA A 154 -9.34 -10.17 -17.11
CA ALA A 154 -9.48 -9.07 -18.09
C ALA A 154 -8.47 -7.94 -17.83
N MET A 155 -8.19 -7.67 -16.55
CA MET A 155 -7.17 -6.72 -16.10
C MET A 155 -6.22 -7.40 -15.10
N VAL A 156 -4.91 -7.23 -15.30
CA VAL A 156 -3.88 -7.67 -14.35
C VAL A 156 -3.15 -6.48 -13.78
N MET A 157 -3.24 -6.28 -12.46
CA MET A 157 -2.58 -5.21 -11.73
C MET A 157 -1.37 -5.74 -10.97
N ARG A 158 -0.22 -5.10 -11.14
CA ARG A 158 1.02 -5.43 -10.41
C ARG A 158 1.58 -4.22 -9.72
N MET A 159 2.26 -4.41 -8.59
CA MET A 159 2.67 -3.31 -7.73
C MET A 159 4.17 -3.13 -7.57
N ASN A 160 4.57 -1.86 -7.45
CA ASN A 160 5.90 -1.43 -7.00
C ASN A 160 7.12 -2.05 -7.72
N ASN A 161 7.08 -2.14 -9.05
CA ASN A 161 8.16 -2.66 -9.90
C ASN A 161 8.56 -4.13 -9.60
N ALA A 162 7.63 -4.95 -9.12
CA ALA A 162 7.90 -6.37 -8.89
C ALA A 162 8.34 -7.06 -10.20
N PRO A 163 9.50 -7.74 -10.24
CA PRO A 163 10.00 -8.37 -11.45
C PRO A 163 9.08 -9.51 -11.89
N LYS A 164 8.98 -9.72 -13.20
CA LYS A 164 8.28 -10.89 -13.77
C LYS A 164 9.24 -11.92 -14.33
N HIS A 165 10.38 -11.46 -14.84
CA HIS A 165 11.35 -12.32 -15.50
C HIS A 165 11.97 -13.31 -14.51
N GLY A 166 11.94 -14.59 -14.86
CA GLY A 166 12.36 -15.70 -14.00
C GLY A 166 11.29 -16.18 -13.02
N PHE A 167 10.11 -15.54 -13.00
CA PHE A 167 9.01 -15.86 -12.09
C PHE A 167 7.68 -16.09 -12.84
N GLU A 168 7.71 -16.14 -14.16
CA GLU A 168 6.51 -16.16 -15.01
C GLU A 168 5.54 -17.29 -14.67
N GLU A 169 6.03 -18.45 -14.23
CA GLU A 169 5.22 -19.61 -13.82
C GLU A 169 4.44 -19.37 -12.52
N HIS A 170 4.98 -18.53 -11.64
CA HIS A 170 4.40 -18.20 -10.35
C HIS A 170 3.46 -17.01 -10.46
N VAL A 171 3.90 -15.98 -11.19
CA VAL A 171 3.23 -14.68 -11.16
C VAL A 171 2.55 -14.30 -12.46
N GLY A 172 2.70 -15.08 -13.54
CA GLY A 172 2.15 -14.76 -14.86
C GLY A 172 2.97 -13.74 -15.65
N ARG A 173 2.61 -13.55 -16.92
CA ARG A 173 3.32 -12.69 -17.88
C ARG A 173 2.60 -11.37 -18.13
N ARG A 174 1.27 -11.30 -17.97
CA ARG A 174 0.50 -10.11 -18.32
C ARG A 174 0.61 -9.03 -17.23
N THR A 175 0.62 -7.78 -17.68
CA THR A 175 0.38 -6.61 -16.84
C THR A 175 -0.45 -5.63 -17.65
N THR A 176 -1.62 -5.27 -17.15
CA THR A 176 -2.50 -4.28 -17.77
C THR A 176 -2.35 -2.92 -17.10
N VAL A 177 -2.21 -2.90 -15.77
CA VAL A 177 -2.09 -1.66 -14.98
C VAL A 177 -0.98 -1.84 -13.95
N ALA A 178 -0.17 -0.80 -13.77
CA ALA A 178 0.82 -0.74 -12.70
C ALA A 178 0.23 0.01 -11.50
N PHE A 179 0.48 -0.46 -10.28
CA PHE A 179 0.15 0.25 -9.06
C PHE A 179 1.43 0.61 -8.30
N ILE A 180 1.82 1.89 -8.34
CA ILE A 180 3.14 2.33 -7.89
C ILE A 180 2.96 3.32 -6.74
N ASN A 181 3.68 3.13 -5.63
CA ASN A 181 3.65 4.08 -4.53
C ASN A 181 4.52 5.33 -4.80
N GLY A 182 4.31 6.39 -4.02
CA GLY A 182 5.08 7.64 -4.12
C GLY A 182 6.60 7.45 -4.04
N HIS A 183 7.10 6.60 -3.15
CA HIS A 183 8.55 6.37 -3.00
C HIS A 183 9.18 5.75 -4.26
N ARG A 184 8.44 4.89 -4.98
CA ARG A 184 8.87 4.36 -6.28
C ARG A 184 8.86 5.43 -7.36
N ILE A 185 7.88 6.34 -7.35
CA ILE A 185 7.88 7.51 -8.24
C ILE A 185 9.09 8.41 -7.95
N HIS A 186 9.39 8.68 -6.68
CA HIS A 186 10.57 9.44 -6.26
C HIS A 186 11.87 8.82 -6.79
N HIS A 187 12.03 7.52 -6.62
CA HIS A 187 13.20 6.80 -7.14
C HIS A 187 13.32 6.86 -8.68
N CYS A 188 12.21 6.91 -9.41
CA CYS A 188 12.25 7.15 -10.85
C CYS A 188 12.60 8.60 -11.16
N ALA A 189 12.02 9.56 -10.45
CA ALA A 189 12.26 10.99 -10.67
C ALA A 189 13.70 11.42 -10.39
N SER A 190 14.43 10.71 -9.53
CA SER A 190 15.84 10.96 -9.28
C SER A 190 16.78 10.55 -10.43
N GLN A 191 16.25 9.90 -11.47
CA GLN A 191 17.00 9.47 -12.63
C GLN A 191 16.66 10.31 -13.88
N PRO A 192 17.59 10.42 -14.85
CA PRO A 192 17.33 11.10 -16.12
C PRO A 192 16.07 10.55 -16.81
N ASP A 193 15.25 11.47 -17.33
CA ASP A 193 14.01 11.18 -18.08
C ASP A 193 12.93 10.39 -17.32
N CYS A 194 13.06 10.25 -16.00
CA CYS A 194 12.15 9.51 -15.13
C CYS A 194 11.77 8.13 -15.71
N PRO A 195 12.59 7.08 -15.61
CA PRO A 195 12.34 5.79 -16.22
C PRO A 195 11.28 4.96 -15.47
N CYS A 196 10.08 5.52 -15.28
CA CYS A 196 8.96 4.88 -14.61
C CYS A 196 8.13 4.06 -15.62
N TYR A 197 8.68 2.91 -16.03
CA TYR A 197 8.03 1.94 -16.92
C TYR A 197 8.30 0.50 -16.45
N PRO A 198 7.94 0.13 -15.21
CA PRO A 198 8.29 -1.15 -14.62
C PRO A 198 7.80 -2.37 -15.39
N TYR A 199 6.74 -2.21 -16.18
CA TYR A 199 6.11 -3.29 -16.93
C TYR A 199 6.00 -2.99 -18.43
N GLY A 200 6.74 -1.99 -18.92
CA GLY A 200 6.72 -1.52 -20.31
C GLY A 200 6.20 -0.09 -20.46
N TYR A 201 6.46 0.51 -21.62
CA TYR A 201 6.12 1.90 -21.92
C TYR A 201 4.61 2.15 -22.05
N GLU A 202 3.85 1.12 -22.40
CA GLU A 202 2.40 1.17 -22.65
C GLU A 202 1.54 0.83 -21.43
N THR A 203 2.16 0.59 -20.27
CA THR A 203 1.43 0.30 -19.04
C THR A 203 1.11 1.59 -18.28
N PRO A 204 -0.17 1.96 -18.11
CA PRO A 204 -0.54 3.09 -17.27
C PRO A 204 -0.31 2.76 -15.78
N ILE A 205 -0.07 3.80 -15.00
CA ILE A 205 0.29 3.75 -13.59
C ILE A 205 -0.81 4.42 -12.77
N ILE A 206 -1.40 3.67 -11.85
CA ILE A 206 -2.14 4.20 -10.72
C ILE A 206 -1.15 4.44 -9.58
N THR A 207 -1.20 5.63 -8.96
CA THR A 207 -0.30 6.00 -7.86
C THR A 207 -1.02 6.74 -6.76
N TYR A 208 -0.55 6.57 -5.53
CA TYR A 208 -0.89 7.42 -4.39
C TYR A 208 0.35 8.18 -3.92
N LEU A 209 0.15 9.39 -3.41
CA LEU A 209 1.22 10.29 -2.99
C LEU A 209 1.03 10.68 -1.53
N TRP A 210 2.03 10.43 -0.70
CA TRP A 210 1.93 10.62 0.75
C TRP A 210 2.49 11.96 1.22
N GLU A 211 3.59 12.38 0.61
CA GLU A 211 4.43 13.50 1.03
C GLU A 211 4.48 14.55 -0.08
N GLN A 212 4.73 15.82 0.28
CA GLN A 212 4.68 16.93 -0.66
C GLN A 212 5.66 16.77 -1.82
N PHE A 213 6.87 16.26 -1.58
CA PHE A 213 7.87 16.11 -2.63
C PHE A 213 7.47 15.08 -3.69
N HIS A 214 6.66 14.07 -3.34
CA HIS A 214 6.13 13.11 -4.32
C HIS A 214 5.28 13.78 -5.41
N TYR A 215 4.66 14.93 -5.13
CA TYR A 215 3.90 15.69 -6.13
C TYR A 215 4.83 16.40 -7.12
N GLU A 216 5.97 16.92 -6.67
CA GLU A 216 6.98 17.51 -7.55
C GLU A 216 7.68 16.45 -8.40
N ASP A 217 8.00 15.29 -7.82
CA ASP A 217 8.53 14.13 -8.55
C ASP A 217 7.57 13.70 -9.66
N LEU A 218 6.28 13.59 -9.35
CA LEU A 218 5.28 13.22 -10.34
C LEU A 218 5.15 14.28 -11.43
N LYS A 219 5.21 15.57 -11.08
CA LYS A 219 5.16 16.67 -12.03
C LYS A 219 6.34 16.60 -13.00
N PHE A 220 7.54 16.31 -12.51
CA PHE A 220 8.72 16.04 -13.33
C PHE A 220 8.49 14.85 -14.27
N CYS A 221 8.05 13.70 -13.75
CA CYS A 221 7.78 12.51 -14.56
C CYS A 221 6.68 12.75 -15.62
N ARG A 222 5.64 13.52 -15.33
CA ARG A 222 4.58 13.89 -16.29
C ARG A 222 5.05 14.80 -17.43
N GLN A 223 6.18 15.48 -17.28
CA GLN A 223 6.78 16.25 -18.39
C GLN A 223 7.52 15.33 -19.37
N LYS A 224 8.01 14.18 -18.88
CA LYS A 224 8.78 13.20 -19.65
C LYS A 224 7.92 12.11 -20.30
N HIS A 225 6.71 11.88 -19.77
CA HIS A 225 5.79 10.84 -20.22
C HIS A 225 4.39 11.41 -20.53
N PRO A 226 3.51 10.70 -21.27
CA PRO A 226 2.12 11.12 -21.46
C PRO A 226 1.42 11.40 -20.12
N ARG A 227 0.69 12.50 -20.01
CA ARG A 227 0.06 12.91 -18.73
C ARG A 227 -0.95 11.88 -18.24
N GLU A 228 -1.66 11.24 -19.16
CA GLU A 228 -2.66 10.20 -18.92
C GLU A 228 -2.05 8.89 -18.40
N LYS A 229 -0.72 8.72 -18.52
CA LYS A 229 -0.02 7.56 -17.97
C LYS A 229 -0.12 7.49 -16.45
N PHE A 230 -0.20 8.63 -15.76
CA PHE A 230 -0.23 8.67 -14.30
C PHE A 230 -1.60 9.09 -13.75
N ILE A 231 -2.32 8.12 -13.20
CA ILE A 231 -3.60 8.30 -12.52
C ILE A 231 -3.34 8.41 -11.02
N VAL A 232 -3.60 9.58 -10.45
CA VAL A 232 -3.35 9.83 -9.02
C VAL A 232 -4.63 9.59 -8.23
N LEU A 233 -4.53 8.78 -7.18
CA LEU A 233 -5.60 8.59 -6.22
C LEU A 233 -5.75 9.84 -5.35
N ASP A 234 -6.99 10.27 -5.13
CA ASP A 234 -7.28 11.48 -4.38
C ASP A 234 -7.32 11.25 -2.86
N GLY A 235 -7.46 12.34 -2.11
CA GLY A 235 -7.50 12.30 -0.65
C GLY A 235 -8.62 11.42 -0.08
N ALA A 236 -9.73 11.21 -0.81
CA ALA A 236 -10.81 10.36 -0.33
C ALA A 236 -10.37 8.89 -0.26
N MET A 237 -9.54 8.43 -1.21
CA MET A 237 -8.97 7.08 -1.16
C MET A 237 -7.96 6.91 -0.04
N LYS A 238 -7.12 7.94 0.20
CA LYS A 238 -6.19 7.97 1.35
C LYS A 238 -6.95 7.88 2.67
N ASP A 239 -8.03 8.64 2.81
CA ASP A 239 -8.85 8.68 4.02
C ASP A 239 -9.57 7.35 4.26
N LEU A 240 -10.10 6.73 3.19
CA LEU A 240 -10.68 5.40 3.25
C LEU A 240 -9.64 4.38 3.71
N SER A 241 -8.49 4.30 3.05
CA SER A 241 -7.43 3.33 3.37
C SER A 241 -6.91 3.51 4.79
N THR A 242 -6.75 4.76 5.25
CA THR A 242 -6.35 5.07 6.63
C THR A 242 -7.40 4.65 7.64
N ARG A 243 -8.69 4.95 7.37
CA ARG A 243 -9.82 4.54 8.21
C ARG A 243 -9.92 3.03 8.31
N MET A 244 -9.75 2.33 7.20
CA MET A 244 -9.74 0.86 7.15
C MET A 244 -8.70 0.28 8.07
N VAL A 245 -7.44 0.69 7.92
CA VAL A 245 -6.37 0.17 8.78
C VAL A 245 -6.60 0.54 10.24
N ALA A 246 -7.09 1.74 10.53
CA ALA A 246 -7.41 2.14 11.90
C ALA A 246 -8.50 1.24 12.52
N LEU A 247 -9.61 1.00 11.81
CA LEU A 247 -10.72 0.19 12.30
C LEU A 247 -10.29 -1.25 12.60
N TYR A 248 -9.63 -1.92 11.64
CA TYR A 248 -9.21 -3.30 11.83
C TYR A 248 -8.03 -3.43 12.81
N SER A 249 -7.18 -2.41 12.95
CA SER A 249 -6.15 -2.39 13.99
C SER A 249 -6.78 -2.31 15.38
N ARG A 250 -7.78 -1.45 15.56
CA ARG A 250 -8.50 -1.33 16.83
C ARG A 250 -9.21 -2.62 17.20
N ARG A 251 -9.87 -3.26 16.23
CA ARG A 251 -10.50 -4.56 16.43
C ARG A 251 -9.51 -5.62 16.92
N LEU A 252 -8.35 -5.74 16.29
CA LEU A 252 -7.32 -6.70 16.71
C LEU A 252 -6.76 -6.39 18.11
N GLU A 253 -6.56 -5.10 18.42
CA GLU A 253 -6.12 -4.67 19.75
C GLU A 253 -7.17 -4.99 20.83
N ASP A 254 -8.46 -4.80 20.52
CA ASP A 254 -9.58 -5.12 21.41
C ASP A 254 -9.69 -6.64 21.66
N GLU A 255 -9.62 -7.45 20.59
CA GLU A 255 -9.65 -8.92 20.67
C GLU A 255 -8.46 -9.47 21.48
N ALA A 256 -7.25 -8.90 21.28
CA ALA A 256 -6.06 -9.29 22.05
C ALA A 256 -6.16 -8.92 23.54
N LEU A 257 -6.71 -7.74 23.86
CA LEU A 257 -6.92 -7.31 25.24
C LEU A 257 -7.95 -8.21 25.93
N GLN A 258 -9.03 -8.55 25.26
CA GLN A 258 -10.04 -9.47 25.79
C GLN A 258 -9.44 -10.86 26.07
N ALA A 259 -8.71 -11.44 25.11
CA ALA A 259 -8.07 -12.74 25.29
C ALA A 259 -7.07 -12.75 26.46
N PHE A 260 -6.33 -11.64 26.65
CA PHE A 260 -5.43 -11.48 27.79
C PHE A 260 -6.19 -11.47 29.12
N GLN A 261 -7.30 -10.73 29.21
CA GLN A 261 -8.14 -10.67 30.41
C GLN A 261 -8.72 -12.05 30.77
N GLU A 262 -9.22 -12.79 29.78
CA GLU A 262 -9.74 -14.15 30.00
C GLU A 262 -8.65 -15.12 30.49
N ALA A 263 -7.43 -15.03 29.96
CA ALA A 263 -6.29 -15.85 30.42
C ALA A 263 -5.84 -15.48 31.84
N ARG A 264 -5.90 -14.20 32.23
CA ARG A 264 -5.68 -13.73 33.60
C ARG A 264 -6.70 -14.32 34.57
N GLU A 265 -7.98 -14.30 34.20
CA GLU A 265 -9.06 -14.85 35.02
C GLU A 265 -8.93 -16.37 35.22
N ARG A 266 -8.41 -17.09 34.22
CA ARG A 266 -8.09 -18.53 34.33
C ARG A 266 -6.81 -18.83 35.12
N GLY A 267 -6.08 -17.81 35.56
CA GLY A 267 -4.80 -17.98 36.27
C GLY A 267 -3.65 -18.44 35.39
N GLU A 268 -3.79 -18.37 34.05
CA GLU A 268 -2.73 -18.75 33.09
C GLU A 268 -1.65 -17.67 32.98
N ILE A 269 -1.99 -16.43 33.31
CA ILE A 269 -1.09 -15.27 33.26
C ILE A 269 -1.16 -14.53 34.60
N GLU A 270 -0.04 -14.47 35.31
CA GLU A 270 0.05 -13.71 36.57
C GLU A 270 0.65 -12.31 36.37
N GLU A 271 1.39 -12.09 35.28
CA GLU A 271 2.14 -10.86 35.04
C GLU A 271 1.32 -9.80 34.27
N VAL A 272 1.08 -8.65 34.91
CA VAL A 272 0.35 -7.51 34.31
C VAL A 272 1.20 -6.78 33.26
N SER A 273 2.53 -6.87 33.34
CA SER A 273 3.43 -6.22 32.37
C SER A 273 3.26 -6.75 30.94
N ALA A 274 2.68 -7.95 30.79
CA ALA A 274 2.39 -8.59 29.52
C ALA A 274 1.09 -8.11 28.84
N GLU A 275 0.35 -7.18 29.46
CA GLU A 275 -0.90 -6.66 28.90
C GLU A 275 -0.69 -5.99 27.53
N PRO A 276 -1.48 -6.36 26.50
CA PRO A 276 -1.38 -5.75 25.19
C PRO A 276 -1.64 -4.25 25.22
N GLN A 277 -0.65 -3.45 24.81
CA GLN A 277 -0.81 -2.00 24.71
C GLN A 277 -1.42 -1.60 23.36
N ARG A 278 -2.44 -0.73 23.43
CA ARG A 278 -2.99 -0.07 22.24
C ARG A 278 -1.95 0.85 21.62
N ARG A 279 -1.86 0.83 20.29
CA ARG A 279 -1.00 1.78 19.59
C ARG A 279 -1.57 3.19 19.69
N LYS A 280 -0.68 4.16 19.91
CA LYS A 280 -1.01 5.60 19.85
C LYS A 280 -1.44 6.01 18.44
N ARG A 281 -0.82 5.42 17.42
CA ARG A 281 -1.14 5.66 16.00
C ARG A 281 -1.33 4.33 15.28
N PRO A 282 -2.37 4.19 14.43
CA PRO A 282 -2.52 3.03 13.58
C PRO A 282 -1.35 2.93 12.60
N PRO A 283 -1.01 1.71 12.12
CA PRO A 283 -0.01 1.54 11.08
C PRO A 283 -0.45 2.20 9.76
N GLU A 284 0.51 2.49 8.90
CA GLU A 284 0.23 2.95 7.53
C GLU A 284 -0.37 1.81 6.69
N TYR A 285 -1.20 2.17 5.71
CA TYR A 285 -1.75 1.19 4.77
C TYR A 285 -0.69 0.79 3.74
N SER A 286 -0.74 -0.47 3.30
CA SER A 286 0.14 -0.98 2.26
C SER A 286 -0.39 -0.61 0.87
N SER A 287 0.51 -0.54 -0.12
CA SER A 287 0.11 -0.40 -1.53
C SER A 287 -0.84 -1.53 -1.96
N GLY A 288 -0.69 -2.73 -1.37
CA GLY A 288 -1.57 -3.86 -1.64
C GLY A 288 -3.01 -3.63 -1.21
N LEU A 289 -3.24 -3.06 -0.01
CA LEU A 289 -4.60 -2.75 0.45
C LEU A 289 -5.29 -1.77 -0.50
N GLU A 290 -4.58 -0.69 -0.84
CA GLU A 290 -5.14 0.35 -1.71
C GLU A 290 -5.37 -0.16 -3.13
N ALA A 291 -4.48 -1.00 -3.67
CA ALA A 291 -4.68 -1.66 -4.97
C ALA A 291 -5.93 -2.55 -4.97
N VAL A 292 -6.22 -3.27 -3.87
CA VAL A 292 -7.46 -4.05 -3.74
C VAL A 292 -8.68 -3.13 -3.66
N LEU A 293 -8.65 -2.08 -2.84
CA LEU A 293 -9.76 -1.12 -2.72
C LEU A 293 -10.08 -0.44 -4.06
N VAL A 294 -9.06 -0.03 -4.82
CA VAL A 294 -9.21 0.48 -6.18
C VAL A 294 -9.83 -0.59 -7.09
N SER A 295 -9.36 -1.84 -7.02
CA SER A 295 -9.87 -2.93 -7.86
C SER A 295 -11.33 -3.26 -7.59
N LEU A 296 -11.79 -3.14 -6.34
CA LEU A 296 -13.21 -3.29 -5.99
C LEU A 296 -14.10 -2.22 -6.65
N ALA A 297 -13.57 -1.04 -6.96
CA ALA A 297 -14.28 -0.04 -7.74
C ALA A 297 -14.24 -0.34 -9.24
N LEU A 298 -13.15 -0.92 -9.74
CA LEU A 298 -12.86 -1.09 -11.16
C LEU A 298 -13.39 -2.39 -11.77
N CYS A 299 -13.85 -3.36 -10.97
CA CYS A 299 -14.06 -4.73 -11.42
C CYS A 299 -15.31 -5.36 -10.80
N HIS A 300 -15.98 -6.23 -11.56
CA HIS A 300 -17.09 -7.04 -11.05
C HIS A 300 -16.61 -8.19 -10.15
N GLN A 301 -15.45 -8.77 -10.48
CA GLN A 301 -14.77 -9.79 -9.69
C GLN A 301 -13.30 -9.39 -9.49
N VAL A 302 -12.80 -9.56 -8.27
CA VAL A 302 -11.40 -9.30 -7.91
C VAL A 302 -10.81 -10.57 -7.33
N ASN A 303 -9.76 -11.07 -7.98
CA ASN A 303 -8.94 -12.18 -7.56
C ASN A 303 -7.62 -11.62 -7.03
N ILE A 304 -7.23 -11.99 -5.81
CA ILE A 304 -6.02 -11.48 -5.15
C ILE A 304 -5.00 -12.60 -5.00
N TYR A 305 -3.74 -12.33 -5.32
CA TYR A 305 -2.63 -13.28 -5.25
C TYR A 305 -1.45 -12.65 -4.53
N GLY A 306 -0.67 -13.43 -3.77
CA GLY A 306 0.57 -12.91 -3.15
C GLY A 306 0.33 -11.92 -2.03
N PHE A 307 -0.77 -12.09 -1.27
CA PHE A 307 -1.10 -11.34 -0.06
C PHE A 307 -0.90 -12.22 1.17
N GLY A 308 -0.41 -11.61 2.25
CA GLY A 308 -0.10 -12.33 3.48
C GLY A 308 1.38 -12.65 3.63
N LYS A 309 1.75 -13.13 4.80
CA LYS A 309 3.12 -13.50 5.15
C LYS A 309 3.05 -14.78 5.97
N ARG A 310 3.95 -15.72 5.67
CA ARG A 310 4.19 -16.94 6.45
C ARG A 310 5.58 -16.87 7.06
N ASP A 311 5.75 -17.44 8.24
CA ASP A 311 7.07 -17.57 8.86
C ASP A 311 7.98 -18.43 7.98
N GLY A 312 9.26 -18.05 7.90
CA GLY A 312 10.25 -18.72 7.04
C GLY A 312 10.10 -18.47 5.55
N VAL A 313 9.08 -17.71 5.10
CA VAL A 313 8.91 -17.34 3.68
C VAL A 313 9.57 -15.97 3.40
N GLN A 314 10.14 -15.84 2.21
CA GLN A 314 10.73 -14.59 1.72
C GLN A 314 9.73 -13.43 1.76
N HIS A 315 10.22 -12.21 2.02
CA HIS A 315 9.34 -11.04 2.02
C HIS A 315 8.71 -10.82 0.64
N HIS A 316 9.55 -10.91 -0.39
CA HIS A 316 9.18 -10.78 -1.77
C HIS A 316 9.52 -12.05 -2.54
N TYR A 317 8.75 -12.40 -3.57
CA TYR A 317 9.01 -13.62 -4.34
C TYR A 317 10.31 -13.59 -5.17
N TRP A 318 11.00 -12.47 -5.24
CA TRP A 318 12.24 -12.31 -6.02
C TRP A 318 13.49 -12.01 -5.18
N GLU A 319 13.34 -11.85 -3.87
CA GLU A 319 14.44 -11.53 -2.97
C GLU A 319 14.64 -12.68 -1.98
N ASN A 320 15.89 -13.08 -1.76
CA ASN A 320 16.20 -14.12 -0.78
C ASN A 320 16.17 -13.60 0.69
N THR A 321 15.60 -12.41 0.90
CA THR A 321 15.47 -11.79 2.22
C THR A 321 14.17 -12.27 2.85
N THR A 322 14.28 -13.23 3.77
CA THR A 322 13.24 -13.46 4.77
C THR A 322 13.14 -12.21 5.65
N LEU A 323 11.93 -11.83 6.06
CA LEU A 323 11.78 -10.67 6.93
C LEU A 323 12.52 -10.87 8.26
N HIS A 324 13.63 -10.16 8.42
CA HIS A 324 14.01 -9.64 9.72
C HIS A 324 13.35 -8.26 9.85
N GLU A 325 12.33 -8.16 10.71
CA GLU A 325 11.83 -6.87 11.26
C GLU A 325 11.18 -5.83 10.32
N TYR A 326 10.25 -6.20 9.45
CA TYR A 326 9.02 -5.37 9.32
C TYR A 326 7.91 -6.11 10.05
N GLY A 327 7.63 -5.69 11.29
CA GLY A 327 6.76 -6.41 12.22
C GLY A 327 5.52 -6.97 11.52
N PHE A 328 5.36 -8.30 11.56
CA PHE A 328 4.23 -9.07 11.02
C PHE A 328 2.87 -8.36 11.24
N ARG A 329 2.73 -7.70 12.40
CA ARG A 329 1.58 -6.92 12.85
C ARG A 329 1.20 -5.72 11.96
N ALA A 330 2.11 -5.17 11.15
CA ALA A 330 1.79 -4.04 10.27
C ALA A 330 0.87 -4.43 9.10
N PHE A 331 0.91 -5.70 8.68
CA PHE A 331 0.12 -6.20 7.54
C PHE A 331 -1.14 -6.95 7.98
N THR A 332 -1.28 -7.27 9.26
CA THR A 332 -2.44 -8.00 9.80
C THR A 332 -3.78 -7.26 9.64
N PRO A 333 -3.90 -5.94 9.90
CA PRO A 333 -5.19 -5.26 9.76
C PRO A 333 -5.74 -5.28 8.32
N PRO A 334 -4.94 -4.97 7.27
CA PRO A 334 -5.37 -5.19 5.89
C PRO A 334 -5.82 -6.62 5.60
N LEU A 335 -5.08 -7.63 6.08
CA LEU A 335 -5.42 -9.04 5.85
C LEU A 335 -6.72 -9.44 6.53
N LEU A 336 -7.01 -8.94 7.73
CA LEU A 336 -8.27 -9.20 8.42
C LEU A 336 -9.45 -8.61 7.64
N PHE A 337 -9.30 -7.41 7.08
CA PHE A 337 -10.29 -6.87 6.16
C PHE A 337 -10.48 -7.78 4.93
N LEU A 338 -9.39 -8.23 4.32
CA LEU A 338 -9.47 -9.12 3.16
C LEU A 338 -10.15 -10.46 3.50
N ALA A 339 -10.02 -10.94 4.74
CA ALA A 339 -10.73 -12.13 5.23
C ALA A 339 -12.25 -11.96 5.32
N THR A 340 -12.77 -10.72 5.33
CA THR A 340 -14.23 -10.48 5.32
C THR A 340 -14.89 -10.75 3.96
N PHE A 341 -14.10 -10.90 2.89
CA PHE A 341 -14.60 -11.28 1.57
C PHE A 341 -14.73 -12.80 1.46
N ARG A 342 -15.75 -13.27 0.72
CA ARG A 342 -15.97 -14.71 0.51
C ARG A 342 -14.77 -15.32 -0.23
N ARG A 343 -14.18 -16.34 0.39
CA ARG A 343 -13.25 -17.26 -0.30
C ARG A 343 -14.07 -18.10 -1.27
N THR A 344 -13.81 -17.96 -2.55
CA THR A 344 -14.22 -18.97 -3.54
C THR A 344 -13.01 -19.89 -3.74
N PRO A 345 -13.19 -21.22 -3.69
CA PRO A 345 -12.10 -22.12 -4.07
C PRO A 345 -11.68 -21.82 -5.51
N PRO A 346 -10.39 -21.99 -5.86
CA PRO A 346 -9.94 -21.89 -7.24
C PRO A 346 -10.77 -22.86 -8.10
N LEU A 347 -11.22 -22.38 -9.26
CA LEU A 347 -12.02 -23.14 -10.23
C LEU A 347 -11.24 -24.33 -10.82
#